data_AF-D3YVN3-F1
#
_entry.id   AF-D3YVN3-F1
#
_cell.length_a   1.000
_cell.length_b   1.000
_cell.length_c   1.000
_cell.angle_alpha   90.00
_cell.angle_beta   90.00
_cell.angle_gamma   90.00
#
_symmetry.space_group_name_H-M   'P 1'
#
loop_
_entity.id
_entity.type
_entity.pdbx_description
1 polymer ?
#
loop_
_entity_poly.entity_id
_entity_poly.type
_entity_poly.pdbx_seq_one_letter_code
_entity_poly.pdbx_strand_id
1 'polypeptide(L)'
;MRSWLVLSRPNVCREEQLTLVRLSRPCAQAFIDTIQFWKQGCSGPRWCVGYERRIRYYIIYRHVYATEHQTVFRCCPGWIQWDDEPGCFSSLSSLGTHFSGRECSYQDTRQCLCSQGFHGPHCQY
;
A
#
# COMPACT_ATOMS: atom_id res chain seq x y z
N MET A 1 9.47 0.15 -23.20
CA MET A 1 9.24 -1.31 -23.25
C MET A 1 7.86 -1.57 -22.66
N ARG A 2 6.88 -1.89 -23.52
CA ARG A 2 5.46 -2.08 -23.14
C ARG A 2 5.32 -3.52 -22.66
N SER A 3 4.86 -3.70 -21.41
CA SER A 3 4.65 -5.03 -20.82
C SER A 3 3.37 -5.65 -21.40
N TRP A 4 3.55 -6.65 -22.27
CA TRP A 4 2.51 -7.40 -22.99
C TRP A 4 2.00 -8.61 -22.19
N LEU A 5 1.66 -8.45 -20.90
CA LEU A 5 1.24 -9.59 -20.06
C LEU A 5 -0.12 -9.44 -19.34
N VAL A 6 -0.87 -8.35 -19.55
CA VAL A 6 -2.17 -8.15 -18.85
C VAL A 6 -3.39 -8.51 -19.71
N LEU A 7 -3.23 -8.78 -21.01
CA LEU A 7 -4.36 -8.99 -21.94
C LEU A 7 -5.04 -10.36 -21.86
N SER A 8 -4.56 -11.30 -21.03
CA SER A 8 -5.06 -12.70 -21.04
C SER A 8 -5.89 -13.10 -19.81
N ARG A 9 -6.21 -12.17 -18.90
CA ARG A 9 -7.01 -12.47 -17.69
C ARG A 9 -8.32 -11.65 -17.70
N PRO A 10 -9.49 -12.29 -17.82
CA PRO A 10 -10.78 -11.58 -17.86
C PRO A 10 -11.15 -10.99 -16.49
N ASN A 11 -11.86 -9.86 -16.54
CA ASN A 11 -12.42 -9.13 -15.39
C ASN A 11 -11.42 -8.75 -14.28
N VAL A 12 -10.16 -8.51 -14.65
CA VAL A 12 -9.13 -7.97 -13.76
C VAL A 12 -9.01 -6.46 -13.99
N CYS A 13 -9.28 -5.69 -12.95
CA CYS A 13 -9.19 -4.24 -12.95
C CYS A 13 -7.86 -3.78 -12.33
N ARG A 14 -7.38 -2.65 -12.84
CA ARG A 14 -6.28 -1.90 -12.24
C ARG A 14 -6.83 -1.09 -11.06
N GLU A 15 -6.29 -1.31 -9.87
CA GLU A 15 -6.60 -0.53 -8.68
C GLU A 15 -5.32 0.16 -8.18
N GLU A 16 -5.44 1.43 -7.77
CA GLU A 16 -4.36 2.14 -7.11
C GLU A 16 -4.51 2.00 -5.61
N GLN A 17 -3.51 1.40 -4.96
CA GLN A 17 -3.49 1.25 -3.52
C GLN A 17 -2.32 2.03 -2.93
N LEU A 18 -2.55 2.70 -1.81
CA LEU A 18 -1.47 3.28 -1.00
C LEU A 18 -0.79 2.18 -0.20
N THR A 19 0.54 2.10 -0.30
CA THR A 19 1.36 1.21 0.51
C THR A 19 2.34 1.99 1.35
N LEU A 20 2.55 1.54 2.58
CA LEU A 20 3.55 2.12 3.48
C LEU A 20 4.90 1.49 3.18
N VAL A 21 5.81 2.30 2.66
CA VAL A 21 7.17 1.89 2.31
C VAL A 21 8.15 2.47 3.32
N ARG A 22 9.09 1.65 3.79
CA ARG A 22 10.18 2.09 4.67
C ARG A 22 11.32 2.64 3.81
N LEU A 23 11.60 3.93 3.96
CA LEU A 23 12.69 4.61 3.28
C LEU A 23 13.82 4.94 4.27
N SER A 24 15.07 4.81 3.83
CA SER A 24 16.21 5.33 4.57
C SER A 24 16.47 6.78 4.15
N ARG A 25 16.40 7.73 5.08
CA ARG A 25 16.69 9.14 4.81
C ARG A 25 17.91 9.62 5.61
N PRO A 26 18.89 10.27 4.95
CA PRO A 26 20.00 10.90 5.64
C PRO A 26 19.51 12.14 6.41
N CYS A 27 20.06 12.36 7.59
CA CYS A 27 19.84 13.51 8.44
C CYS A 27 21.20 14.04 8.89
N ALA A 28 21.48 15.31 8.60
CA ALA A 28 22.69 15.96 9.07
C ALA A 28 22.46 16.46 10.50
N GLN A 29 23.36 16.11 11.42
CA GLN A 29 23.34 16.59 12.79
C GLN A 29 24.63 17.35 13.08
N ALA A 30 24.47 18.53 13.68
CA ALA A 30 25.58 19.37 14.11
C ALA A 30 25.94 19.06 15.56
N PHE A 31 27.24 19.06 15.86
CA PHE A 31 27.75 19.07 17.21
C PHE A 31 28.91 20.04 17.35
N ILE A 32 29.13 20.52 18.58
CA ILE A 32 30.22 21.44 18.89
C ILE A 32 31.39 20.60 19.41
N ASP A 33 32.46 20.55 18.62
CA ASP A 33 33.74 19.99 18.99
C ASP A 33 34.59 21.08 19.66
N THR A 34 35.21 20.76 20.79
CA THR A 34 36.12 21.70 21.47
C THR A 34 37.53 21.20 21.28
N ILE A 35 38.25 21.85 20.38
CA ILE A 35 39.63 21.47 20.06
C ILE A 35 40.62 22.21 20.96
N GLN A 36 41.67 21.50 21.34
CA GLN A 36 42.83 22.09 22.00
C GLN A 36 43.88 22.44 20.96
N PHE A 37 44.48 23.61 21.11
CA PHE A 37 45.60 24.03 20.28
C PHE A 37 46.57 24.88 21.09
N TRP A 38 47.82 24.95 20.65
CA TRP A 38 48.84 25.74 21.30
C TRP A 38 48.80 27.20 20.82
N LYS A 39 48.62 28.13 21.75
CA LYS A 39 48.72 29.58 21.51
C LYS A 39 50.06 30.11 22.00
N GLN A 40 50.61 31.08 21.29
CA GLN A 40 51.78 31.87 21.70
C GLN A 40 51.34 33.18 22.36
N GLY A 41 52.23 33.80 23.14
CA GLY A 41 52.02 35.15 23.67
C GLY A 41 51.12 35.21 24.90
N CYS A 42 51.05 34.13 25.67
CA CYS A 42 50.28 34.07 26.90
C CYS A 42 51.02 34.81 28.03
N SER A 43 50.29 35.41 28.97
CA SER A 43 50.86 36.02 30.18
C SER A 43 51.33 34.92 31.15
N GLY A 44 52.50 34.34 30.86
CA GLY A 44 53.04 33.16 31.56
C GLY A 44 54.02 32.38 30.66
N PRO A 45 53.94 31.03 30.58
CA PRO A 45 54.79 30.26 29.66
C PRO A 45 54.62 30.71 28.21
N ARG A 46 55.71 30.64 27.42
CA ARG A 46 55.76 31.09 26.01
C ARG A 46 54.68 30.48 25.12
N TRP A 47 54.21 29.29 25.50
CA TRP A 47 53.10 28.57 24.90
C TRP A 47 52.07 28.21 25.97
N CYS A 48 50.78 28.37 25.66
CA CYS A 48 49.69 27.90 26.49
C CYS A 48 48.61 27.19 25.67
N VAL A 49 47.83 26.34 26.32
CA VAL A 49 46.70 25.65 25.69
C VAL A 49 45.54 26.64 25.50
N GLY A 50 45.10 26.80 24.27
CA GLY A 50 43.86 27.47 23.90
C GLY A 50 42.79 26.45 23.53
N TYR A 51 41.54 26.81 23.76
CA TYR A 51 40.37 26.04 23.34
C TYR A 51 39.64 26.80 22.24
N GLU A 52 39.28 26.11 21.17
CA GLU A 52 38.43 26.65 20.10
C GLU A 52 37.23 25.72 19.90
N ARG A 53 36.04 26.33 19.83
CA ARG A 53 34.80 25.62 19.57
C ARG A 53 34.56 25.59 18.06
N ARG A 54 34.52 24.41 17.47
CA ARG A 54 34.25 24.19 16.05
C ARG A 54 32.96 23.41 15.88
N ILE A 55 32.12 23.82 14.93
CA ILE A 55 30.92 23.07 14.59
C ILE A 55 31.31 22.00 13.58
N ARG A 56 31.03 20.73 13.90
CA ARG A 56 31.19 19.60 12.99
C ARG A 56 29.82 19.02 12.66
N TYR A 57 29.72 18.45 11.46
CA TYR A 57 28.52 17.79 10.98
C TYR A 57 28.80 16.31 10.78
N TYR A 58 27.85 15.48 11.17
CA TYR A 58 27.82 14.07 10.81
C TYR A 58 26.45 13.72 10.23
N ILE A 59 26.41 12.68 9.41
CA ILE A 59 25.19 12.21 8.76
C ILE A 59 24.76 10.93 9.45
N ILE A 60 23.53 10.89 9.92
CA ILE A 60 22.86 9.68 10.40
C ILE A 60 21.77 9.29 9.42
N TYR A 61 21.55 7.99 9.25
CA TYR A 61 20.45 7.48 8.45
C TYR A 61 19.33 7.05 9.38
N ARG A 62 18.12 7.57 9.14
CA ARG A 62 16.92 7.16 9.87
C ARG A 62 15.92 6.53 8.92
N HIS A 63 15.19 5.54 9.42
CA HIS A 63 14.05 4.99 8.70
C HIS A 63 12.86 5.91 8.85
N VAL A 64 12.24 6.28 7.73
CA VAL A 64 10.98 6.99 7.67
C VAL A 64 9.99 6.16 6.89
N TYR A 65 8.72 6.20 7.28
CA TYR A 65 7.65 5.58 6.50
C TYR A 65 7.05 6.63 5.56
N ALA A 66 6.91 6.27 4.30
CA ALA A 66 6.25 7.09 3.29
C ALA A 66 5.16 6.27 2.61
N THR A 67 4.09 6.95 2.20
CA THR A 67 3.02 6.35 1.40
C THR A 67 3.40 6.43 -0.07
N GLU A 68 3.42 5.28 -0.75
CA GLU A 68 3.65 5.18 -2.18
C GLU A 68 2.41 4.60 -2.87
N HIS A 69 2.13 5.05 -4.09
CA HIS A 69 1.06 4.48 -4.90
C HIS A 69 1.57 3.21 -5.57
N GLN A 70 0.98 2.07 -5.22
CA GLN A 70 1.24 0.81 -5.89
C GLN A 70 0.03 0.43 -6.73
N THR A 71 0.29 0.16 -8.00
CA THR A 71 -0.72 -0.43 -8.88
C THR A 71 -0.87 -1.91 -8.56
N VAL A 72 -2.06 -2.31 -8.12
CA VAL A 72 -2.43 -3.71 -7.92
C VAL A 72 -3.49 -4.10 -8.94
N PHE A 73 -3.51 -5.39 -9.30
CA PHE A 73 -4.48 -5.94 -10.23
C PHE A 73 -5.39 -6.87 -9.45
N ARG A 74 -6.65 -6.46 -9.27
CA ARG A 74 -7.68 -7.21 -8.53
C ARG A 74 -8.88 -7.48 -9.41
N CYS A 75 -9.76 -8.38 -8.96
CA CYS A 75 -11.04 -8.55 -9.64
C CYS A 75 -11.84 -7.27 -9.63
N CYS A 76 -12.44 -6.95 -10.77
CA CYS A 76 -13.35 -5.82 -10.88
C CYS A 76 -14.54 -6.02 -9.92
N PRO A 77 -15.19 -4.93 -9.46
CA PRO A 77 -16.42 -5.03 -8.67
C PRO A 77 -17.44 -5.94 -9.36
N GLY A 78 -18.05 -6.86 -8.61
CA GLY A 78 -18.96 -7.86 -9.19
C GLY A 78 -18.30 -9.14 -9.67
N TRP A 79 -16.97 -9.26 -9.58
CA TRP A 79 -16.23 -10.46 -9.98
C TRP A 79 -15.32 -10.96 -8.87
N ILE A 80 -15.11 -12.27 -8.82
CA ILE A 80 -14.22 -12.93 -7.88
C ILE A 80 -13.35 -13.96 -8.60
N GLN A 81 -12.18 -14.17 -8.02
CA GLN A 81 -11.30 -15.27 -8.38
C GLN A 81 -11.86 -16.54 -7.72
N TRP A 82 -12.02 -17.59 -8.51
CA TRP A 82 -12.44 -18.91 -8.02
C TRP A 82 -11.21 -19.80 -7.96
N ASP A 83 -10.92 -20.36 -6.77
CA ASP A 83 -9.70 -21.13 -6.50
C ASP A 83 -8.39 -20.36 -6.84
N ASP A 84 -7.28 -21.07 -7.02
CA ASP A 84 -5.97 -20.52 -7.41
C ASP A 84 -5.87 -20.24 -8.93
N GLU A 85 -6.99 -20.24 -9.67
CA GLU A 85 -6.99 -20.05 -11.12
C GLU A 85 -6.66 -18.60 -11.52
N PRO A 86 -5.83 -18.35 -12.55
CA PRO A 86 -5.37 -17.02 -12.90
C PRO A 86 -6.45 -16.20 -13.63
N GLY A 87 -7.38 -15.57 -12.91
CA GLY A 87 -8.35 -14.63 -13.49
C GLY A 87 -9.60 -14.46 -12.65
N CYS A 88 -10.52 -13.59 -13.08
CA CYS A 88 -11.76 -13.33 -12.38
C CYS A 88 -12.93 -13.82 -13.24
N PHE A 89 -13.21 -15.12 -13.14
CA PHE A 89 -14.18 -15.80 -14.00
C PHE A 89 -15.59 -15.89 -13.37
N SER A 90 -15.70 -15.74 -12.05
CA SER A 90 -16.95 -15.90 -11.33
C SER A 90 -17.57 -14.55 -10.99
N SER A 91 -18.86 -14.39 -11.24
CA SER A 91 -19.61 -13.19 -10.84
C SER A 91 -19.99 -13.29 -9.36
N LEU A 92 -20.02 -12.18 -8.61
CA LEU A 92 -20.62 -12.16 -7.27
C LEU A 92 -22.11 -12.53 -7.34
N SER A 93 -22.76 -12.21 -8.47
CA SER A 93 -24.10 -12.66 -8.81
C SER A 93 -24.17 -14.16 -9.15
N SER A 94 -23.08 -14.93 -9.13
CA SER A 94 -23.11 -16.40 -9.18
C SER A 94 -22.82 -17.05 -7.82
N LEU A 95 -22.28 -16.31 -6.85
CA LEU A 95 -22.06 -16.78 -5.47
C LEU A 95 -23.28 -16.59 -4.57
N GLY A 96 -24.12 -15.58 -4.85
CA GLY A 96 -25.47 -15.47 -4.27
C GLY A 96 -26.51 -16.39 -4.92
N THR A 97 -26.11 -17.15 -5.94
CA THR A 97 -27.03 -17.86 -6.87
C THR A 97 -26.75 -19.36 -6.89
N HIS A 98 -25.96 -19.85 -5.94
CA HIS A 98 -25.82 -21.27 -5.66
C HIS A 98 -26.64 -21.72 -4.44
N PHE A 99 -27.79 -21.08 -4.22
CA PHE A 99 -28.99 -21.74 -3.70
C PHE A 99 -30.10 -21.50 -4.73
N SER A 100 -30.26 -22.48 -5.62
CA SER A 100 -31.46 -22.68 -6.43
C SER A 100 -31.89 -21.52 -7.33
N GLY A 101 -31.20 -21.36 -8.46
CA GLY A 101 -31.80 -20.99 -9.75
C GLY A 101 -32.80 -19.83 -9.78
N ARG A 102 -32.34 -18.59 -9.54
CA ARG A 102 -32.92 -17.41 -10.22
C ARG A 102 -32.13 -16.10 -10.20
N GLU A 103 -32.44 -15.28 -11.20
CA GLU A 103 -32.15 -13.85 -11.30
C GLU A 103 -33.37 -13.06 -10.80
N CYS A 104 -33.17 -12.24 -9.76
CA CYS A 104 -34.21 -11.38 -9.19
C CYS A 104 -33.69 -9.93 -9.23
N SER A 105 -34.36 -9.07 -10.00
CA SER A 105 -34.05 -7.64 -10.04
C SER A 105 -34.54 -6.96 -8.75
N TYR A 106 -33.65 -6.23 -8.08
CA TYR A 106 -33.84 -5.65 -6.74
C TYR A 106 -34.94 -4.57 -6.62
N GLN A 107 -35.70 -4.28 -7.67
CA GLN A 107 -36.45 -3.02 -7.76
C GLN A 107 -37.97 -3.07 -7.72
N ASP A 108 -38.63 -4.22 -7.60
CA ASP A 108 -40.07 -4.20 -7.36
C ASP A 108 -40.59 -5.42 -6.58
N THR A 109 -41.33 -5.16 -5.51
CA THR A 109 -41.61 -6.11 -4.42
C THR A 109 -42.77 -7.05 -4.71
N ARG A 110 -43.09 -7.36 -5.98
CA ARG A 110 -44.24 -8.23 -6.30
C ARG A 110 -43.93 -9.12 -7.51
N GLN A 111 -43.67 -10.39 -7.21
CA GLN A 111 -43.71 -11.58 -8.08
C GLN A 111 -42.38 -12.01 -8.73
N CYS A 112 -41.55 -12.72 -7.96
CA CYS A 112 -40.51 -13.59 -8.53
C CYS A 112 -41.18 -14.76 -9.29
N LEU A 113 -40.97 -14.89 -10.60
CA LEU A 113 -41.59 -15.95 -11.42
C LEU A 113 -40.98 -17.33 -11.18
N CYS A 114 -41.60 -18.10 -10.28
CA CYS A 114 -41.51 -19.56 -10.09
C CYS A 114 -40.94 -20.42 -11.25
N SER A 115 -39.75 -21.02 -11.19
CA SER A 115 -39.42 -22.18 -12.04
C SER A 115 -40.33 -23.35 -11.66
N GLN A 116 -40.72 -24.16 -12.64
CA GLN A 116 -41.76 -25.18 -12.48
C GLN A 116 -41.41 -26.18 -11.37
N GLY A 117 -42.25 -26.24 -10.33
CA GLY A 117 -42.05 -27.10 -9.15
C GLY A 117 -41.69 -26.36 -7.86
N PHE A 118 -41.37 -25.06 -7.90
CA PHE A 118 -41.04 -24.27 -6.70
C PHE A 118 -42.10 -23.19 -6.40
N HIS A 119 -42.33 -22.87 -5.13
CA HIS A 119 -43.32 -21.91 -4.63
C HIS A 119 -42.85 -21.20 -3.33
N GLY A 120 -43.53 -20.10 -2.98
CA GLY A 120 -43.19 -19.24 -1.83
C GLY A 120 -42.64 -17.87 -2.23
N PRO A 121 -42.62 -16.88 -1.31
CA PRO A 121 -42.22 -15.49 -1.61
C PRO A 121 -40.77 -15.35 -2.11
N HIS A 122 -39.92 -16.32 -1.80
CA HIS A 122 -38.55 -16.45 -2.32
C HIS A 122 -38.34 -17.75 -3.09
N CYS A 123 -39.42 -18.44 -3.48
CA CYS A 123 -39.40 -19.76 -4.13
C CYS A 123 -38.61 -20.81 -3.33
N GLN A 124 -38.81 -20.79 -2.01
CA GLN A 124 -38.07 -21.63 -1.07
C GLN A 124 -38.66 -23.04 -0.84
N TYR A 125 -39.84 -23.34 -1.42
CA TYR A 125 -40.56 -24.62 -1.26
C TYR A 125 -40.81 -25.29 -2.60
#